data_AF-A0A376RL75-F1
#
_entry.id   AF-A0A376RL75-F1
#
_cell.length_a   1.000
_cell.length_b   1.000
_cell.length_c   1.000
_cell.angle_alpha   90.00
_cell.angle_beta   90.00
_cell.angle_gamma   90.00
#
_symmetry.space_group_name_H-M   'P 1'
#
loop_
_entity.id
_entity.type
_entity.pdbx_description
1 polymer ?
#
loop_
_entity_poly.entity_id
_entity_poly.type
_entity_poly.pdbx_seq_one_letter_code
_entity_poly.pdbx_strand_id
1 'polypeptide(L)' 'MYRQGFSDVFHRVAQIPENVPMNLRKIISKAIHRSSKPDLAIEVAMEAGRRGVDSVPTLLKKMFSRVLWLARGRAD' A
#
# COMPACT_ATOMS: atom_id res chain seq x y z
N MET A 1 0.59 4.39 -0.11
CA MET A 1 0.73 3.27 0.85
C MET A 1 1.80 3.52 1.91
N TYR A 2 3.04 3.89 1.58
CA TYR A 2 4.10 4.13 2.59
C TYR A 2 3.64 5.00 3.79
N ARG A 3 3.11 6.20 3.54
CA ARG A 3 2.61 7.12 4.59
C ARG A 3 1.25 6.71 5.18
N GLN A 4 0.67 5.61 4.72
CA GLN A 4 -0.64 5.12 5.14
C GLN A 4 -0.49 3.93 6.09
N GLY A 5 0.60 3.89 6.86
CA GLY A 5 0.88 2.83 7.84
C GLY A 5 1.60 1.60 7.30
N PHE A 6 1.99 1.56 6.02
CA PHE A 6 2.66 0.39 5.42
C PHE A 6 4.17 0.56 5.25
N SER A 7 4.81 1.53 5.91
CA SER A 7 6.25 1.82 5.75
C SER A 7 7.14 0.59 5.98
N ASP A 8 6.80 -0.23 6.98
CA ASP A 8 7.48 -1.48 7.33
C ASP A 8 7.57 -2.46 6.14
N VAL A 9 6.52 -2.55 5.31
CA VAL A 9 6.54 -3.37 4.08
C VAL A 9 7.63 -2.88 3.12
N PHE A 10 7.72 -1.57 2.90
CA PHE A 10 8.72 -1.00 2.01
C PHE A 10 10.13 -1.18 2.55
N HIS A 11 10.32 -1.06 3.88
CA HIS A 11 11.62 -1.32 4.53
C HIS A 11 12.03 -2.78 4.41
N ARG A 12 11.11 -3.72 4.68
CA ARG A 12 11.31 -5.15 4.54
C ARG A 12 11.67 -5.54 3.12
N VAL A 13 10.88 -5.11 2.13
CA VAL A 13 11.12 -5.41 0.71
C VAL A 13 12.41 -4.76 0.22
N ALA A 14 12.72 -3.53 0.65
CA ALA A 14 13.98 -2.87 0.31
C ALA A 14 15.21 -3.51 0.99
N GLN A 15 15.01 -4.36 2.00
CA GLN A 15 16.03 -4.89 2.91
C GLN A 15 16.82 -3.77 3.60
N ILE A 16 16.11 -2.79 4.16
CA ILE A 16 16.69 -1.64 4.87
C ILE A 16 16.05 -1.53 6.25
N PRO A 17 16.84 -1.46 7.34
CA PRO A 17 16.30 -1.20 8.67
C PRO A 17 15.46 0.08 8.75
N GLU A 18 14.46 0.13 9.62
CA GLU A 18 13.54 1.28 9.73
C GLU A 18 14.22 2.57 10.23
N ASN A 19 15.31 2.44 10.99
CA ASN A 19 16.04 3.54 11.61
C ASN A 19 17.12 4.17 10.72
N VAL A 20 17.26 3.75 9.46
CA VAL A 20 18.27 4.30 8.56
C VAL A 20 17.88 5.73 8.15
N PRO A 21 18.80 6.72 8.21
CA PRO A 21 18.55 8.09 7.75
C PRO A 21 18.53 8.15 6.22
N MET A 22 17.48 7.60 5.62
CA MET A 22 17.28 7.54 4.17
C MET A 22 15.98 8.23 3.80
N ASN A 23 16.00 9.04 2.73
CA ASN A 23 14.80 9.69 2.25
C ASN A 23 13.77 8.67 1.72
N LEU A 24 12.49 9.00 1.88
CA LEU A 24 11.35 8.21 1.45
C LEU A 24 11.43 7.74 0.00
N ARG A 25 11.77 8.64 -0.93
CA ARG A 25 11.81 8.35 -2.37
C ARG A 25 12.82 7.24 -2.68
N LYS A 26 13.97 7.25 -1.99
CA LYS A 26 15.03 6.25 -2.15
C LYS A 26 14.62 4.90 -1.59
N ILE A 27 13.89 4.86 -0.48
CA ILE A 27 13.34 3.61 0.08
C ILE A 27 12.32 3.00 -0.91
N ILE A 28 11.37 3.79 -1.40
CA ILE A 28 10.37 3.33 -2.39
C ILE A 28 11.07 2.84 -3.66
N SER A 29 12.04 3.60 -4.17
CA SER A 29 12.75 3.20 -5.39
C SER A 29 13.55 1.91 -5.20
N LYS A 30 14.17 1.69 -4.03
CA LYS A 30 14.86 0.44 -3.73
C LYS A 30 13.90 -0.74 -3.60
N ALA A 31 12.76 -0.56 -2.94
CA ALA A 31 11.73 -1.60 -2.86
C ALA A 31 11.26 -2.01 -4.25
N ILE A 32 10.91 -1.03 -5.10
CA ILE A 32 10.50 -1.27 -6.49
C ILE A 32 11.60 -1.95 -7.31
N HIS A 33 12.86 -1.57 -7.11
CA HIS A 33 13.97 -2.19 -7.83
C HIS A 33 14.16 -3.67 -7.44
N ARG A 34 13.85 -4.04 -6.19
CA ARG A 34 13.98 -5.41 -5.69
C ARG A 34 12.79 -6.31 -6.03
N SER A 35 11.56 -5.79 -6.05
CA SER A 35 10.34 -6.60 -6.21
C SER A 35 9.38 -6.05 -7.27
N SER A 36 9.88 -5.30 -8.26
CA SER A 36 9.07 -4.58 -9.24
C SER A 36 7.99 -3.66 -8.64
N LYS A 37 7.20 -2.97 -9.47
CA LYS A 37 6.03 -2.21 -8.98
C LYS A 37 4.83 -3.14 -8.68
N PRO A 38 4.48 -4.09 -9.57
CA PRO A 38 3.40 -5.04 -9.30
C PRO A 38 3.63 -5.88 -8.04
N ASP A 39 4.79 -6.50 -7.86
CA ASP A 39 4.95 -7.41 -6.72
C ASP A 39 5.00 -6.63 -5.40
N LEU A 40 5.56 -5.42 -5.39
CA LEU A 40 5.45 -4.52 -4.22
C LEU A 40 3.98 -4.17 -3.89
N ALA A 41 3.12 -4.00 -4.90
CA ALA A 41 1.70 -3.75 -4.67
C ALA A 41 1.00 -5.00 -4.09
N ILE A 42 1.38 -6.19 -4.55
CA ILE A 42 0.89 -7.47 -4.02
C ILE A 42 1.30 -7.63 -2.56
N GLU A 43 2.56 -7.38 -2.21
CA GLU A 43 3.06 -7.41 -0.84
C GLU A 43 2.26 -6.50 0.10
N VAL A 44 2.00 -5.27 -0.34
CA VAL A 44 1.17 -4.33 0.44
C VAL A 44 -0.28 -4.83 0.58
N ALA A 45 -0.85 -5.43 -0.47
CA ALA A 45 -2.21 -5.96 -0.43
C ALA A 45 -2.32 -7.18 0.50
N MET A 46 -1.36 -8.11 0.44
CA MET A 46 -1.29 -9.26 1.34
C MET A 46 -1.15 -8.82 2.79
N GLU A 47 -0.29 -7.83 3.04
CA GLU A 47 -0.11 -7.25 4.36
C GLU A 47 -1.39 -6.56 4.87
N ALA A 48 -2.08 -5.82 4.02
CA ALA A 48 -3.37 -5.21 4.38
C ALA A 48 -4.41 -6.28 4.74
N GLY A 49 -4.48 -7.37 3.97
CA GLY A 49 -5.33 -8.51 4.29
C GLY A 49 -5.01 -9.12 5.65
N ARG A 50 -3.73 -9.29 5.96
CA ARG A 50 -3.25 -9.79 7.26
C ARG A 50 -3.59 -8.88 8.44
N ARG A 51 -3.55 -7.56 8.24
CA ARG A 51 -3.90 -6.54 9.26
C ARG A 51 -5.40 -6.31 9.41
N GLY A 52 -6.21 -6.83 8.50
CA GLY A 52 -7.65 -6.68 8.48
C GLY A 52 -8.13 -5.36 7.85
N VAL A 53 -9.45 -5.24 7.71
CA VAL A 53 -10.14 -4.17 6.98
C VAL A 53 -9.88 -2.76 7.51
N ASP A 54 -9.54 -2.62 8.78
CA ASP A 54 -9.24 -1.31 9.40
C ASP A 54 -7.94 -0.72 8.90
N SER A 55 -7.01 -1.55 8.43
CA SER A 55 -5.74 -1.12 7.83
C SER A 55 -5.88 -0.53 6.43
N VAL A 56 -7.01 -0.76 5.75
CA VAL A 56 -7.22 -0.27 4.39
C VAL A 56 -7.39 1.25 4.40
N PRO A 57 -6.58 2.01 3.64
CA PRO A 57 -6.67 3.46 3.63
C PRO A 57 -8.05 3.97 3.24
N THR A 58 -8.53 4.99 3.94
CA THR A 58 -9.87 5.57 3.75
C THR A 58 -10.13 6.01 2.31
N LEU A 59 -9.11 6.49 1.59
CA LEU A 59 -9.23 6.86 0.18
C LEU A 59 -9.65 5.66 -0.68
N LEU A 60 -9.05 4.48 -0.45
CA LEU A 60 -9.40 3.26 -1.16
C LEU A 60 -10.80 2.77 -0.77
N LYS A 61 -11.15 2.82 0.53
CA LYS A 61 -12.51 2.51 1.01
C LYS A 61 -13.55 3.37 0.27
N LYS A 62 -13.32 4.68 0.16
CA LYS A 62 -14.20 5.61 -0.56
C LYS A 62 -14.28 5.29 -2.06
N MET A 63 -13.15 5.03 -2.72
CA MET A 63 -13.13 4.63 -4.14
C MET A 63 -13.94 3.36 -4.37
N PHE A 64 -13.70 2.30 -3.59
CA PHE A 64 -14.41 1.03 -3.73
C PHE A 64 -15.90 1.17 -3.43
N SER A 65 -16.28 1.93 -2.41
CA SER A 65 -17.69 2.25 -2.18
C SER A 65 -18.32 2.90 -3.42
N ARG A 66 -17.65 3.89 -4.03
CA ARG A 66 -18.17 4.54 -5.25
C ARG A 66 -18.33 3.55 -6.41
N VAL A 67 -17.37 2.67 -6.62
CA VAL A 67 -17.46 1.60 -7.63
C VAL A 67 -18.66 0.69 -7.36
N LEU A 68 -18.89 0.31 -6.10
CA LEU A 68 -20.04 -0.51 -5.71
C LEU A 68 -21.38 0.20 -5.95
N TRP A 69 -21.46 1.51 -5.69
CA TRP A 69 -22.64 2.32 -5.99
C TRP A 69 -22.92 2.39 -7.50
N LEU A 70 -21.88 2.62 -8.31
CA LEU A 70 -21.96 2.63 -9.77
C LEU A 70 -22.44 1.27 -10.32
N ALA A 71 -21.84 0.18 -9.85
CA ALA A 71 -22.20 -1.18 -10.28
C ALA A 71 -23.66 -1.57 -9.92
N ARG A 72 -24.26 -0.89 -8.92
CA ARG A 72 -25.64 -1.11 -8.49
C ARG A 72 -26.64 -0.18 -9.19
N GLY A 73 -26.21 0.69 -10.11
CA GLY A 73 -27.07 1.67 -10.77
C GLY A 73 -27.61 2.75 -9.82
N ARG A 74 -26.90 3.01 -8.71
CA ARG A 74 -27.32 3.98 -7.68
C ARG A 74 -26.42 5.22 -7.63
N ALA A 75 -25.64 5.45 -8.69
CA ALA A 75 -24.83 6.65 -8.78
C ALA A 75 -25.67 7.74 -9.44
N ASP A 76 -26.24 8.62 -8.61
CA ASP A 76 -26.75 9.92 -9.05
C ASP A 76 -25.58 10.92 -9.22
#